data_AF-A0A9D2U7S0-F1
#
_entry.id   AF-A0A9D2U7S0-F1
#
_cell.length_a   1.000
_cell.length_b   1.000
_cell.length_c   1.000
_cell.angle_alpha   90.00
_cell.angle_beta   90.00
_cell.angle_gamma   90.00
#
_symmetry.space_group_name_H-M   'P 1'
#
loop_
_entity.id
_entity.type
_entity.pdbx_description
1 polymer ?
#
loop_
_entity_poly.entity_id
_entity_poly.type
_entity_poly.pdbx_seq_one_letter_code
_entity_poly.pdbx_strand_id
1 'polypeptide(L)'
;MNSYLHYPGSAFLSAFRQERLLAQFKKLGLPIQAIQGYYEYYLWVEPMRFDEPAQQQLSALLDDGQAVFDANVAENEVVLRVIPRIGTLSPWASKATDIVKNCGIAGVKRLERGLRFVITPEKGWLSSKKINAEQLAQLANVLHDRMTEMVVDQNFTADQLFVELDGKDMRFVDVIGQGQPALDSANQQMGLALSEDEVEYLVDAF
;
A
#
# COMPACT_ATOMS: atom_id res chain seq x y z
N MET A 1 10.17 -21.61 -6.05
CA MET A 1 10.60 -20.22 -5.75
C MET A 1 9.43 -19.31 -6.03
N ASN A 2 9.14 -18.36 -5.14
CA ASN A 2 8.16 -17.31 -5.41
C ASN A 2 8.74 -16.31 -6.42
N SER A 3 7.90 -15.68 -7.23
CA SER A 3 8.29 -14.53 -8.05
C SER A 3 7.31 -13.40 -7.84
N TYR A 4 7.82 -12.18 -7.92
CA TYR A 4 7.04 -10.96 -7.74
C TYR A 4 7.10 -10.14 -9.01
N LEU A 5 5.94 -9.72 -9.50
CA LEU A 5 5.81 -8.99 -10.76
C LEU A 5 5.08 -7.67 -10.53
N HIS A 6 5.32 -6.71 -11.42
CA HIS A 6 4.68 -5.41 -11.42
C HIS A 6 4.13 -5.15 -12.82
N TYR A 7 2.85 -4.78 -12.90
CA TYR A 7 2.17 -4.43 -14.14
C TYR A 7 1.65 -3.00 -14.05
N PRO A 8 1.88 -2.16 -15.07
CA PRO A 8 1.25 -0.85 -15.14
C PRO A 8 -0.25 -1.03 -15.39
N GLY A 9 -1.05 -0.11 -14.86
CA GLY A 9 -2.48 -0.05 -15.07
C GLY A 9 -2.92 1.23 -15.76
N SER A 10 -4.24 1.31 -15.95
CA SER A 10 -4.93 2.43 -16.56
C SER A 10 -4.95 3.69 -15.70
N ALA A 11 -5.19 4.84 -16.35
CA ALA A 11 -5.51 6.08 -15.66
C ALA A 11 -6.82 5.96 -14.85
N PHE A 12 -6.83 6.47 -13.61
CA PHE A 12 -8.02 6.42 -12.74
C PHE A 12 -8.52 7.80 -12.30
N LEU A 13 -7.72 8.85 -12.52
CA LEU A 13 -8.10 10.22 -12.19
C LEU A 13 -8.87 10.85 -13.36
N SER A 14 -10.17 11.01 -13.20
CA SER A 14 -10.98 11.84 -14.09
C SER A 14 -10.58 13.32 -13.99
N ALA A 15 -10.86 14.10 -15.04
CA ALA A 15 -10.57 15.54 -15.08
C ALA A 15 -11.10 16.28 -13.83
N PHE A 16 -12.34 16.00 -13.43
CA PHE A 16 -12.93 16.56 -12.22
C PHE A 16 -12.13 16.26 -10.94
N ARG A 17 -11.61 15.03 -10.79
CA ARG A 17 -10.78 14.66 -9.63
C ARG A 17 -9.42 15.36 -9.68
N GLN A 18 -8.82 15.48 -10.87
CA GLN A 18 -7.57 16.22 -11.06
C GLN A 18 -7.73 17.69 -10.66
N GLU A 19 -8.78 18.36 -11.14
CA GLU A 19 -9.09 19.76 -10.79
C GLU A 19 -9.29 19.95 -9.28
N ARG A 20 -10.00 19.02 -8.63
CA ARG A 20 -10.21 19.07 -7.18
C ARG A 20 -8.90 18.95 -6.39
N LEU A 21 -8.00 18.07 -6.81
CA LEU A 21 -6.68 17.92 -6.20
C LEU A 21 -5.83 19.17 -6.43
N LEU A 22 -5.80 19.70 -7.65
CA LEU A 22 -5.08 20.94 -7.97
C LEU A 22 -5.60 22.13 -7.14
N ALA A 23 -6.91 22.24 -6.95
CA ALA A 23 -7.49 23.27 -6.09
C ALA A 23 -7.06 23.10 -4.62
N GLN A 24 -6.94 21.86 -4.13
CA GLN A 24 -6.45 21.58 -2.78
C GLN A 24 -4.96 21.91 -2.65
N PHE A 25 -4.13 21.53 -3.62
CA PHE A 25 -2.71 21.87 -3.66
C PHE A 25 -2.49 23.38 -3.67
N LYS A 26 -3.29 24.12 -4.46
CA LYS A 26 -3.26 25.58 -4.49
C LYS A 26 -3.58 26.20 -3.12
N LYS A 27 -4.57 25.67 -2.40
CA LYS A 27 -4.90 26.14 -1.03
C LYS A 27 -3.76 25.94 -0.03
N LEU A 28 -2.94 24.90 -0.24
CA LEU A 28 -1.76 24.62 0.57
C LEU A 28 -0.51 25.37 0.09
N GLY A 29 -0.61 26.20 -0.95
CA GLY A 29 0.54 26.92 -1.52
C GLY A 29 1.51 26.04 -2.30
N LEU A 30 1.07 24.85 -2.73
CA LEU A 30 1.89 23.89 -3.48
C LEU A 30 1.91 24.25 -4.97
N PRO A 31 3.10 24.39 -5.60
CA PRO A 31 3.23 24.87 -6.97
C PRO A 31 3.03 23.76 -8.01
N ILE A 32 1.80 23.23 -8.15
CA ILE A 32 1.50 22.09 -9.03
C ILE A 32 0.66 22.54 -10.24
N GLN A 33 1.14 22.21 -11.44
CA GLN A 33 0.44 22.50 -12.70
C GLN A 33 -0.52 21.40 -13.10
N ALA A 34 -0.11 20.13 -12.98
CA ALA A 34 -0.91 18.98 -13.39
C ALA A 34 -0.66 17.79 -12.48
N ILE A 35 -1.65 16.90 -12.41
CA ILE A 35 -1.54 15.61 -11.74
C ILE A 35 -2.27 14.56 -12.55
N GLN A 36 -1.58 13.45 -12.80
CA GLN A 36 -2.12 12.25 -13.41
C GLN A 36 -2.03 11.11 -12.41
N GLY A 37 -2.92 10.13 -12.55
CA GLY A 37 -3.00 9.01 -11.62
C GLY A 37 -3.31 7.73 -12.36
N TYR A 38 -2.49 6.71 -12.12
CA TYR A 38 -2.54 5.41 -12.77
C TYR A 38 -2.62 4.30 -11.73
N TYR A 39 -3.34 3.22 -12.04
CA TYR A 39 -3.25 2.01 -11.25
C TYR A 39 -1.88 1.35 -11.45
N GLU A 40 -1.43 0.65 -10.41
CA GLU A 40 -0.31 -0.27 -10.48
C GLU A 40 -0.74 -1.60 -9.90
N TYR A 41 -0.36 -2.70 -10.51
CA TYR A 41 -0.68 -4.03 -10.05
C TYR A 41 0.57 -4.75 -9.60
N TYR A 42 0.54 -5.29 -8.39
CA TYR A 42 1.62 -6.05 -7.79
C TYR A 42 1.17 -7.48 -7.65
N LEU A 43 2.01 -8.40 -8.11
CA LEU A 43 1.68 -9.81 -8.12
C LEU A 43 2.70 -10.61 -7.36
N TRP A 44 2.19 -11.63 -6.68
CA TRP A 44 2.97 -12.72 -6.18
C TRP A 44 2.51 -14.00 -6.87
N VAL A 45 3.45 -14.65 -7.58
CA VAL A 45 3.17 -15.81 -8.43
C VAL A 45 4.07 -17.01 -8.12
N GLU A 46 3.59 -18.18 -8.51
CA GLU A 46 4.33 -19.43 -8.65
C GLU A 46 4.81 -19.56 -10.11
N PRO A 47 6.09 -19.31 -10.42
CA PRO A 47 6.59 -19.24 -11.80
C PRO A 47 6.33 -20.49 -12.63
N MET A 48 6.36 -21.67 -12.00
CA MET A 48 6.11 -22.95 -12.68
C MET A 48 4.67 -23.11 -13.18
N ARG A 49 3.73 -22.29 -12.70
CA ARG A 49 2.30 -22.33 -13.05
C ARG A 49 1.80 -21.06 -13.71
N PHE A 50 2.62 -20.01 -13.77
CA PHE A 50 2.28 -18.72 -14.33
C PHE A 50 3.05 -18.50 -15.64
N ASP A 51 2.64 -19.23 -16.66
CA ASP A 51 3.23 -19.25 -17.99
C ASP A 51 2.81 -18.05 -18.86
N GLU A 52 3.33 -17.97 -20.08
CA GLU A 52 3.05 -16.86 -20.99
C GLU A 52 1.55 -16.73 -21.34
N PRO A 53 0.79 -17.82 -21.62
CA PRO A 53 -0.66 -17.74 -21.74
C PRO A 53 -1.36 -17.14 -20.51
N ALA A 54 -0.99 -17.57 -19.30
CA ALA A 54 -1.55 -17.01 -18.07
C ALA A 54 -1.23 -15.50 -17.92
N GLN A 55 -0.03 -15.07 -18.31
CA GLN A 55 0.37 -13.66 -18.33
C GLN A 55 -0.44 -12.82 -19.32
N GLN A 56 -0.73 -13.36 -20.51
CA GLN A 56 -1.56 -12.68 -21.52
C GLN A 56 -3.01 -12.56 -21.05
N GLN A 57 -3.58 -13.64 -20.49
CA GLN A 57 -4.93 -13.63 -19.93
C GLN A 57 -5.06 -12.64 -18.78
N LEU A 58 -4.06 -12.60 -17.88
CA LEU A 58 -4.06 -11.63 -16.80
C LEU A 58 -3.97 -10.19 -17.32
N SER A 59 -3.08 -9.93 -18.28
CA SER A 59 -2.96 -8.60 -18.88
C SER A 59 -4.30 -8.15 -19.47
N ALA A 60 -5.00 -9.04 -20.16
CA ALA A 60 -6.34 -8.76 -20.69
C ALA A 60 -7.40 -8.56 -19.60
N LEU A 61 -7.29 -9.26 -18.46
CA LEU A 61 -8.20 -9.10 -17.33
C LEU A 61 -8.00 -7.76 -16.59
N LEU A 62 -6.76 -7.27 -16.54
CA LEU A 62 -6.39 -6.00 -15.90
C LEU A 62 -6.60 -4.77 -16.80
N ASP A 63 -6.76 -5.00 -18.11
CA ASP A 63 -7.03 -3.95 -19.09
C ASP A 63 -8.51 -3.54 -19.05
N ASP A 64 -8.76 -2.29 -18.70
CA ASP A 64 -10.09 -1.68 -18.72
C ASP A 64 -10.33 -0.81 -19.98
N GLY A 65 -9.40 -0.86 -20.94
CA GLY A 65 -9.45 -0.14 -22.21
C GLY A 65 -9.07 1.35 -22.12
N GLN A 66 -8.67 1.84 -20.95
CA GLN A 66 -8.19 3.22 -20.79
C GLN A 66 -6.68 3.33 -21.06
N ALA A 67 -6.21 4.56 -21.24
CA ALA A 67 -4.81 4.84 -21.46
C ALA A 67 -3.95 4.27 -20.31
N VAL A 68 -3.05 3.36 -20.67
CA VAL A 68 -2.02 2.83 -19.78
C VAL A 68 -0.92 3.88 -19.63
N PHE A 69 -0.32 3.91 -18.45
CA PHE A 69 0.83 4.76 -18.15
C PHE A 69 1.97 4.64 -19.19
N ASP A 70 2.49 5.78 -19.65
CA ASP A 70 3.77 5.85 -20.36
C ASP A 70 4.91 5.83 -19.35
N ALA A 71 5.81 4.84 -19.43
CA ALA A 71 6.94 4.69 -18.52
C ALA A 71 7.89 5.90 -18.48
N ASN A 72 7.82 6.79 -19.49
CA ASN A 72 8.67 7.95 -19.61
C ASN A 72 8.11 9.13 -18.82
N VAL A 73 8.55 9.25 -17.57
CA VAL A 73 8.32 10.43 -16.73
C VAL A 73 9.31 11.53 -17.14
N ALA A 74 8.84 12.76 -17.34
CA ALA A 74 9.73 13.86 -17.69
C ALA A 74 10.67 14.21 -16.51
N GLU A 75 11.88 14.70 -16.79
CA GLU A 75 12.88 15.00 -15.74
C GLU A 75 12.38 15.94 -14.64
N ASN A 76 11.40 16.79 -14.94
CA ASN A 76 10.84 17.75 -14.01
C ASN A 76 9.60 17.26 -13.27
N GLU A 77 9.13 16.03 -13.52
CA GLU A 77 7.96 15.45 -12.87
C GLU A 77 8.35 14.67 -11.61
N VAL A 78 7.42 14.63 -10.66
CA VAL A 78 7.59 13.91 -9.40
C VAL A 78 6.63 12.73 -9.37
N VAL A 79 7.14 11.55 -9.04
CA VAL A 79 6.35 10.33 -8.89
C VAL A 79 6.15 10.02 -7.42
N LEU A 80 4.89 9.83 -7.02
CA LEU A 80 4.53 9.28 -5.72
C LEU A 80 3.72 8.01 -5.93
N ARG A 81 4.12 6.91 -5.27
CA ARG A 81 3.37 5.65 -5.30
C ARG A 81 2.67 5.46 -3.98
N VAL A 82 1.37 5.17 -4.02
CA VAL A 82 0.54 4.89 -2.85
C VAL A 82 0.16 3.42 -2.89
N ILE A 83 0.43 2.70 -1.82
CA ILE A 83 0.15 1.28 -1.68
C ILE A 83 -0.59 1.02 -0.37
N PRO A 84 -1.28 -0.11 -0.23
CA PRO A 84 -1.72 -0.57 1.09
C PRO A 84 -0.54 -0.66 2.05
N ARG A 85 -0.76 -0.41 3.33
CA ARG A 85 0.28 -0.58 4.35
C ARG A 85 0.86 -1.99 4.30
N ILE A 86 2.19 -2.10 4.35
CA ILE A 86 2.88 -3.39 4.41
C ILE A 86 2.37 -4.18 5.63
N GLY A 87 2.15 -5.48 5.43
CA GLY A 87 1.53 -6.35 6.43
C GLY A 87 0.00 -6.34 6.42
N THR A 88 -0.64 -5.55 5.54
CA THR A 88 -2.10 -5.58 5.33
C THR A 88 -2.48 -6.27 4.02
N LEU A 89 -3.74 -6.71 3.94
CA LEU A 89 -4.36 -7.24 2.73
C LEU A 89 -5.56 -6.37 2.38
N SER A 90 -5.55 -5.73 1.20
CA SER A 90 -6.67 -4.87 0.81
C SER A 90 -7.91 -5.71 0.46
N PRO A 91 -9.14 -5.18 0.67
CA PRO A 91 -10.35 -5.85 0.20
C PRO A 91 -10.38 -6.05 -1.32
N TRP A 92 -9.70 -5.18 -2.07
CA TRP A 92 -9.55 -5.32 -3.52
C TRP A 92 -8.69 -6.55 -3.84
N ALA A 93 -7.58 -6.75 -3.14
CA ALA A 93 -6.70 -7.89 -3.38
C ALA A 93 -7.36 -9.24 -3.17
N SER A 94 -8.17 -9.38 -2.12
CA SER A 94 -8.93 -10.62 -1.90
C SER A 94 -9.84 -10.92 -3.09
N LYS A 95 -10.65 -9.95 -3.51
CA LYS A 95 -11.60 -10.13 -4.63
C LYS A 95 -10.88 -10.33 -5.97
N ALA A 96 -9.85 -9.54 -6.25
CA ALA A 96 -9.09 -9.62 -7.49
C ALA A 96 -8.39 -10.97 -7.62
N THR A 97 -7.78 -11.45 -6.53
CA THR A 97 -7.16 -12.78 -6.48
C THR A 97 -8.18 -13.89 -6.72
N ASP A 98 -9.39 -13.78 -6.15
CA ASP A 98 -10.47 -14.75 -6.38
C ASP A 98 -10.97 -14.74 -7.83
N ILE A 99 -11.12 -13.56 -8.44
CA ILE A 99 -11.49 -13.43 -9.85
C ILE A 99 -10.45 -14.10 -10.75
N VAL A 100 -9.16 -13.80 -10.53
CA VAL A 100 -8.04 -14.40 -11.29
C VAL A 100 -8.10 -15.94 -11.22
N LYS A 101 -8.31 -16.49 -10.02
CA LYS A 101 -8.47 -17.94 -9.82
C LYS A 101 -9.68 -18.49 -10.57
N ASN A 102 -10.82 -17.81 -10.49
CA ASN A 102 -12.06 -18.24 -11.16
C ASN A 102 -11.98 -18.15 -12.69
N CYS A 103 -11.14 -17.27 -13.23
CA CYS A 103 -10.82 -17.20 -14.65
C CYS A 103 -9.86 -18.32 -15.12
N GLY A 104 -9.41 -19.20 -14.21
CA GLY A 104 -8.50 -20.30 -14.53
C GLY A 104 -7.04 -19.88 -14.69
N ILE A 105 -6.69 -18.65 -14.31
CA ILE A 105 -5.30 -18.14 -14.37
C ILE A 105 -4.53 -18.74 -13.20
N ALA A 106 -3.80 -19.82 -13.47
CA ALA A 106 -3.06 -20.56 -12.47
C ALA A 106 -1.83 -19.79 -11.96
N GLY A 107 -1.33 -20.17 -10.78
CA GLY A 107 -0.06 -19.67 -10.26
C GLY A 107 -0.11 -18.28 -9.63
N VAL A 108 -1.21 -17.53 -9.67
CA VAL A 108 -1.34 -16.26 -8.94
C VAL A 108 -1.73 -16.54 -7.48
N LYS A 109 -0.81 -16.24 -6.55
CA LYS A 109 -1.05 -16.37 -5.10
C LYS A 109 -1.79 -15.16 -4.54
N ARG A 110 -1.35 -13.96 -4.96
CA ARG A 110 -1.94 -12.69 -4.54
C ARG A 110 -1.76 -11.65 -5.64
N LEU A 111 -2.82 -10.89 -5.88
CA LEU A 111 -2.84 -9.72 -6.74
C LEU A 111 -3.25 -8.52 -5.88
N GLU A 112 -2.43 -7.47 -5.85
CA GLU A 112 -2.67 -6.24 -5.09
C GLU A 112 -2.61 -5.02 -6.00
N ARG A 113 -3.32 -3.95 -5.63
CA ARG A 113 -3.37 -2.72 -6.42
C ARG A 113 -2.81 -1.55 -5.62
N GLY A 114 -1.90 -0.81 -6.23
CA GLY A 114 -1.47 0.51 -5.79
C GLY A 114 -1.86 1.60 -6.78
N LEU A 115 -1.46 2.82 -6.46
CA LEU A 115 -1.66 4.02 -7.25
C LEU A 115 -0.31 4.66 -7.53
N ARG A 116 -0.10 5.11 -8.77
CA ARG A 116 1.00 5.97 -9.16
C ARG A 116 0.46 7.35 -9.49
N PHE A 117 0.92 8.37 -8.77
CA PHE A 117 0.67 9.75 -9.11
C PHE A 117 1.89 10.35 -9.81
N VAL A 118 1.67 10.94 -10.99
CA VAL A 118 2.66 11.74 -11.72
C VAL A 118 2.27 13.20 -11.56
N ILE A 119 3.16 13.96 -10.94
CA ILE A 119 2.91 15.34 -10.52
C ILE A 119 3.83 16.25 -11.33
N THR A 120 3.24 17.14 -12.10
CA THR A 120 3.96 18.14 -12.90
C THR A 120 3.99 19.46 -12.13
N PRO A 121 5.16 19.94 -11.65
CA PRO A 121 5.28 21.24 -11.01
C PRO A 121 4.99 22.40 -11.97
N GLU A 122 4.57 23.54 -11.44
CA GLU A 122 4.43 24.78 -12.21
C GLU A 122 5.75 25.22 -12.85
N LYS A 123 5.66 25.74 -14.08
CA LYS A 123 6.81 26.39 -14.74
C LYS A 123 7.10 27.74 -14.09
N GLY A 124 8.36 27.96 -13.69
CA GLY A 124 8.90 29.27 -13.36
C GLY A 124 9.45 29.98 -14.61
N TRP A 125 10.01 31.19 -14.42
CA TRP A 125 10.60 31.98 -15.52
C TRP A 125 11.72 31.20 -16.23
N LEU A 126 12.65 30.61 -15.49
CA LEU A 126 13.85 29.97 -16.03
C LEU A 126 13.77 28.43 -16.10
N SER A 127 12.97 27.82 -15.24
CA SER A 127 12.81 26.35 -15.14
C SER A 127 11.56 26.00 -14.35
N SER A 128 11.14 24.73 -14.37
CA SER A 128 10.07 24.23 -13.50
C SER A 128 10.43 24.46 -12.03
N LYS A 129 9.43 24.87 -11.24
CA LYS A 129 9.60 25.02 -9.78
C LYS A 129 9.97 23.66 -9.19
N LYS A 130 10.94 23.66 -8.28
CA LYS A 130 11.34 22.46 -7.55
C LYS A 130 10.38 22.22 -6.38
N ILE A 131 10.02 20.96 -6.16
CA ILE A 131 9.28 20.52 -4.97
C ILE A 131 10.30 20.14 -3.90
N ASN A 132 10.26 20.80 -2.75
CA ASN A 132 11.13 20.48 -1.62
C ASN A 132 10.55 19.33 -0.77
N ALA A 133 11.30 18.83 0.21
CA ALA A 133 10.88 17.69 1.04
C ALA A 133 9.60 17.95 1.85
N GLU A 134 9.41 19.17 2.37
CA GLU A 134 8.21 19.54 3.13
C GLU A 134 6.97 19.56 2.22
N GLN A 135 7.09 20.14 1.03
CA GLN A 135 6.04 20.15 0.01
C GLN A 135 5.72 18.72 -0.47
N LEU A 136 6.73 17.86 -0.61
CA LEU A 136 6.53 16.46 -0.95
C LEU A 136 5.72 15.71 0.11
N ALA A 137 6.02 15.95 1.40
CA ALA A 137 5.26 15.39 2.50
C ALA A 137 3.81 15.90 2.53
N GLN A 138 3.59 17.19 2.23
CA GLN A 138 2.24 17.75 2.12
C GLN A 138 1.45 17.14 0.94
N LEU A 139 2.09 16.94 -0.22
CA LEU A 139 1.49 16.23 -1.35
C LEU A 139 1.10 14.80 -0.96
N ALA A 140 2.02 14.07 -0.35
CA ALA A 140 1.78 12.71 0.13
C ALA A 140 0.56 12.67 1.07
N ASN A 141 0.49 13.56 2.06
CA ASN A 141 -0.62 13.63 3.03
C ASN A 141 -2.00 13.88 2.39
N VAL A 142 -2.05 14.53 1.23
CA VAL A 142 -3.30 14.74 0.48
C VAL A 142 -3.68 13.51 -0.33
N LEU A 143 -2.70 12.73 -0.79
CA LEU A 143 -2.90 11.68 -1.80
C LEU A 143 -3.16 10.28 -1.22
N HIS A 144 -2.95 10.06 0.08
CA HIS A 144 -3.17 8.76 0.71
C HIS A 144 -3.99 8.87 2.01
N ASP A 145 -4.68 7.79 2.35
CA ASP A 145 -5.25 7.59 3.67
C ASP A 145 -4.17 7.09 4.65
N ARG A 146 -3.80 7.94 5.61
CA ARG A 146 -2.73 7.61 6.56
C ARG A 146 -2.98 6.34 7.38
N MET A 147 -4.22 5.89 7.54
CA MET A 147 -4.56 4.75 8.41
C MET A 147 -4.41 3.41 7.68
N THR A 148 -4.61 3.40 6.36
CA THR A 148 -4.71 2.18 5.55
C THR A 148 -3.65 2.08 4.45
N GLU A 149 -3.08 3.20 4.05
CA GLU A 149 -2.12 3.30 2.95
C GLU A 149 -0.77 3.85 3.43
N MET A 150 0.23 3.76 2.57
CA MET A 150 1.53 4.40 2.73
C MET A 150 2.08 4.86 1.38
N VAL A 151 2.98 5.84 1.43
CA VAL A 151 3.67 6.35 0.24
C VAL A 151 5.06 5.74 0.15
N VAL A 152 5.41 5.28 -1.05
CA VAL A 152 6.70 4.68 -1.37
C VAL A 152 7.32 5.36 -2.58
N ASP A 153 8.65 5.30 -2.68
CA ASP A 153 9.37 5.90 -3.80
C ASP A 153 9.38 5.00 -5.05
N GLN A 154 9.99 5.50 -6.12
CA GLN A 154 10.06 4.80 -7.41
C GLN A 154 10.84 3.47 -7.37
N ASN A 155 11.74 3.29 -6.40
CA ASN A 155 12.54 2.07 -6.22
C ASN A 155 11.78 0.98 -5.49
N PHE A 156 10.54 1.24 -5.03
CA PHE A 156 9.72 0.23 -4.39
C PHE A 156 9.45 -0.96 -5.33
N THR A 157 9.66 -2.16 -4.82
CA THR A 157 9.52 -3.40 -5.58
C THR A 157 8.42 -4.29 -4.99
N ALA A 158 7.81 -5.12 -5.83
CA ALA A 158 6.65 -5.92 -5.46
C ALA A 158 6.91 -6.90 -4.30
N ASP A 159 8.14 -7.41 -4.16
CA ASP A 159 8.55 -8.31 -3.07
C ASP A 159 8.37 -7.68 -1.68
N GLN A 160 8.58 -6.36 -1.55
CA GLN A 160 8.42 -5.65 -0.29
C GLN A 160 6.95 -5.59 0.18
N LEU A 161 5.99 -5.75 -0.74
CA LEU A 161 4.56 -5.77 -0.42
C LEU A 161 4.09 -7.14 0.09
N PHE A 162 4.79 -8.21 -0.29
CA PHE A 162 4.42 -9.59 -0.05
C PHE A 162 5.35 -10.29 0.94
N VAL A 163 6.01 -9.52 1.81
CA VAL A 163 6.85 -10.05 2.87
C VAL A 163 6.02 -10.97 3.76
N GLU A 164 6.33 -12.26 3.72
CA GLU A 164 5.85 -13.22 4.70
C GLU A 164 6.58 -12.94 6.02
N LEU A 165 5.80 -12.76 7.09
CA LEU A 165 6.33 -12.66 8.45
C LEU A 165 6.18 -14.01 9.11
N ASP A 166 7.24 -14.48 9.74
CA ASP A 166 7.16 -15.66 10.59
C ASP A 166 6.18 -15.41 11.74
N GLY A 167 5.44 -16.45 12.12
CA GLY A 167 4.60 -16.41 13.31
C GLY A 167 5.44 -16.06 14.53
N LYS A 168 4.98 -15.11 15.35
CA LYS A 168 5.66 -14.78 16.60
C LYS A 168 5.47 -15.93 17.59
N ASP A 169 6.51 -16.22 18.36
CA ASP A 169 6.44 -17.21 19.44
C ASP A 169 5.35 -16.87 20.46
N MET A 170 4.76 -17.93 21.03
CA MET A 170 3.84 -17.80 22.15
C MET A 170 4.57 -17.17 23.35
N ARG A 171 3.94 -16.16 23.95
CA ARG A 171 4.45 -15.53 25.17
C ARG A 171 3.72 -16.11 26.38
N PHE A 172 4.48 -16.35 27.46
CA PHE A 172 3.95 -16.84 28.74
C PHE A 172 4.08 -15.74 29.80
N VAL A 173 3.07 -15.62 30.66
CA VAL A 173 3.09 -14.76 31.85
C VAL A 173 3.22 -15.68 33.06
N ASP A 174 4.25 -15.47 33.88
CA ASP A 174 4.59 -16.33 35.02
C ASP A 174 3.72 -16.01 36.25
N VAL A 175 2.43 -16.35 36.17
CA VAL A 175 1.47 -16.10 37.26
C VAL A 175 1.79 -16.97 38.48
N ILE A 176 2.20 -18.23 38.28
CA ILE A 176 2.53 -19.16 39.37
C ILE A 176 3.76 -18.69 40.15
N GLY A 177 4.80 -18.19 39.46
CA GLY A 177 6.04 -17.78 40.10
C GLY A 177 6.02 -16.36 40.67
N GLN A 178 5.27 -15.45 40.05
CA GLN A 178 5.32 -14.01 40.37
C GLN A 178 3.98 -13.40 40.77
N GLY A 179 2.87 -14.13 40.64
CA GLY A 179 1.53 -13.68 41.03
C GLY A 179 1.10 -12.39 40.33
N GLN A 180 0.39 -11.54 41.08
CA GLN A 180 -0.14 -10.26 40.63
C GLN A 180 0.90 -9.37 39.89
N PRO A 181 2.14 -9.18 40.38
CA PRO A 181 3.17 -8.41 39.66
C PRO A 181 3.39 -8.80 38.19
N ALA A 182 3.32 -10.09 37.85
CA ALA A 182 3.48 -10.52 36.46
C ALA A 182 2.29 -10.11 35.59
N LEU A 183 1.07 -10.16 36.14
CA LEU A 183 -0.14 -9.72 35.46
C LEU A 183 -0.22 -8.20 35.32
N ASP A 184 0.20 -7.43 36.32
CA ASP A 184 0.25 -5.96 36.22
C ASP A 184 1.18 -5.50 35.11
N SER A 185 2.37 -6.12 35.02
CA SER A 185 3.34 -5.87 33.96
C SER A 185 2.78 -6.24 32.59
N ALA A 186 2.12 -7.42 32.47
CA ALA A 186 1.50 -7.85 31.23
C ALA A 186 0.34 -6.93 30.82
N ASN A 187 -0.51 -6.51 31.77
CA ASN A 187 -1.65 -5.62 31.57
C ASN A 187 -1.19 -4.30 30.94
N GLN A 188 -0.13 -3.70 31.50
CA GLN A 188 0.43 -2.44 30.99
C GLN A 188 1.11 -2.61 29.63
N GLN A 189 1.96 -3.63 29.46
CA GLN A 189 2.75 -3.80 28.24
C GLN A 189 1.89 -4.21 27.04
N MET A 190 0.85 -5.00 27.27
CA MET A 190 -0.02 -5.53 26.22
C MET A 190 -1.31 -4.72 26.05
N GLY A 191 -1.58 -3.77 26.96
CA GLY A 191 -2.80 -2.96 26.94
C GLY A 191 -4.06 -3.81 27.16
N LEU A 192 -4.02 -4.76 28.09
CA LEU A 192 -5.11 -5.71 28.33
C LEU A 192 -6.35 -5.04 28.95
N ALA A 193 -6.16 -3.87 29.57
CA ALA A 193 -7.20 -3.09 30.23
C ALA A 193 -7.91 -3.86 31.35
N LEU A 194 -7.18 -4.73 32.06
CA LEU A 194 -7.70 -5.48 33.20
C LEU A 194 -7.95 -4.55 34.38
N SER A 195 -9.11 -4.71 35.03
CA SER A 195 -9.41 -4.11 36.33
C SER A 195 -8.75 -4.85 37.49
N GLU A 196 -8.76 -4.26 38.69
CA GLU A 196 -8.15 -4.87 39.87
C GLU A 196 -8.77 -6.23 40.23
N ASP A 197 -10.09 -6.36 40.13
CA ASP A 197 -10.84 -7.60 40.37
C ASP A 197 -10.57 -8.66 39.29
N GLU A 198 -10.35 -8.26 38.03
CA GLU A 198 -9.95 -9.19 36.97
C GLU A 198 -8.53 -9.72 37.18
N VAL A 199 -7.61 -8.88 37.67
CA VAL A 199 -6.25 -9.31 38.02
C VAL A 199 -6.29 -10.29 39.19
N GLU A 200 -7.01 -9.99 40.26
CA GLU A 200 -7.15 -10.89 41.41
C GLU A 200 -7.74 -12.24 40.99
N TYR A 201 -8.81 -12.23 40.18
CA TYR A 201 -9.39 -13.44 39.61
C TYR A 201 -8.39 -14.28 38.80
N LEU A 202 -7.56 -13.63 37.98
CA LEU A 202 -6.56 -14.33 37.17
C LEU A 202 -5.42 -14.91 38.00
N VAL A 203 -5.02 -14.26 39.11
CA VAL A 203 -4.05 -14.84 40.06
C VAL A 203 -4.62 -16.09 40.72
N ASP A 204 -5.89 -16.06 41.11
CA ASP A 204 -6.53 -17.20 41.77
C ASP A 204 -6.83 -18.36 40.81
N ALA A 205 -7.02 -18.06 39.52
CA ALA A 205 -7.40 -19.06 38.51
C ALA A 205 -6.21 -19.89 37.97
N PHE A 206 -4.97 -19.40 38.07
CA PHE A 206 -3.77 -20.01 37.49
C PHE A 206 -2.72 -20.39 38.55
#